data_AF-A0A6I7PKT6-F1
#
_entry.id   AF-A0A6I7PKT6-F1
#
_cell.length_a   1.000
_cell.length_b   1.000
_cell.length_c   1.000
_cell.angle_alpha   90.00
_cell.angle_beta   90.00
_cell.angle_gamma   90.00
#
_symmetry.space_group_name_H-M   'P 1'
#
loop_
_entity.id
_entity.type
_entity.pdbx_description
1 polymer ?
#
loop_
_entity_poly.entity_id
_entity_poly.type
_entity_poly.pdbx_seq_one_letter_code
_entity_poly.pdbx_strand_id
1 'polypeptide(L)'
;MSQMSHTKSIVVLAGAALGFSGVATAQSNTAWSSANADEVRAIVAEMMSDAETRSSLLQSGATAGHDGKFFLASPDGNFRLNVSGQVQFRHYMNFSDGPSVGFNGATHDSFEAGFQTRRTKLQFEGHIFDPNLFYRVLGAYNRNGGNFQLEDAFVGYRFGNGWHAKWGQFKLPFLREESNSSTMMLAVDRSLTNNYFTQGRSQAIEVGYTEEMWKAMFAFSDGFRSSNSEFDTNPADFGFTGRFEFLVDGDWGQFRDYTSPRGSNFGLLLGAAAHYEQGADRFMQIPTSHYDFFGWTVDATLQGDGWNLFAAYIGSYNDVHTGGNFTDHGFVVQGGAYLTDDFELFGRYDILIPDDNTFNDNINSITAGFNYYLHGHAAKFTMDVVWVLDETVAVDPITGASSAIFGNQRGLGLLGSSEENEVVVRTQFQLLF
;
A
#
# COMPACT_ATOMS: atom_id res chain seq x y z
N MET A 1 56.96 23.03 9.08
CA MET A 1 56.35 21.74 9.43
C MET A 1 54.84 21.98 9.61
N SER A 2 54.08 21.83 8.52
CA SER A 2 52.99 20.83 8.35
C SER A 2 51.79 21.05 9.29
N GLN A 3 50.79 21.87 8.95
CA GLN A 3 49.54 21.52 8.21
C GLN A 3 48.92 20.15 8.57
N MET A 4 47.64 20.13 8.99
CA MET A 4 46.49 19.80 8.12
C MET A 4 45.14 19.93 8.86
N SER A 5 44.20 20.59 8.19
CA SER A 5 42.76 20.67 8.48
C SER A 5 42.04 19.67 7.60
N HIS A 6 41.17 18.81 8.16
CA HIS A 6 40.35 17.88 7.39
C HIS A 6 38.94 18.44 7.17
N THR A 7 38.73 19.03 5.98
CA THR A 7 37.42 19.30 5.41
C THR A 7 36.98 18.08 4.60
N LYS A 8 35.88 17.41 4.99
CA LYS A 8 35.24 16.38 4.17
C LYS A 8 34.30 17.07 3.17
N SER A 9 34.67 17.05 1.90
CA SER A 9 33.84 17.55 0.80
C SER A 9 33.03 16.40 0.20
N ILE A 10 31.72 16.60 0.11
CA ILE A 10 30.76 15.76 -0.61
C ILE A 10 30.94 15.99 -2.11
N VAL A 11 31.13 14.92 -2.88
CA VAL A 11 31.24 14.98 -4.34
C VAL A 11 29.89 14.57 -4.94
N VAL A 12 29.20 15.54 -5.53
CA VAL A 12 28.09 15.34 -6.47
C VAL A 12 28.69 15.34 -7.87
N LEU A 13 28.61 14.21 -8.57
CA LEU A 13 29.03 14.09 -9.96
C LEU A 13 27.84 14.39 -10.87
N ALA A 14 27.81 15.63 -11.37
CA ALA A 14 27.02 16.02 -12.53
C ALA A 14 27.84 15.77 -13.81
N GLY A 15 27.33 14.91 -14.69
CA GLY A 15 27.94 14.64 -15.99
C GLY A 15 27.63 15.77 -16.97
N ALA A 16 28.64 16.59 -17.29
CA ALA A 16 28.62 17.53 -18.40
C ALA A 16 29.51 17.00 -19.52
N ALA A 17 28.94 16.92 -20.73
CA ALA A 17 29.61 16.55 -21.96
C ALA A 17 30.74 17.55 -22.30
N LEU A 18 31.92 17.04 -22.62
CA LEU A 18 33.02 17.82 -23.20
C LEU A 18 33.49 17.12 -24.48
N GLY A 19 33.26 17.80 -25.61
CA GLY A 19 33.80 17.43 -26.91
C GLY A 19 35.30 17.66 -26.95
N PHE A 20 36.02 16.69 -27.53
CA PHE A 20 37.45 16.81 -27.78
C PHE A 20 37.70 17.30 -29.21
N SER A 21 38.07 18.57 -29.32
CA SER A 21 38.94 19.08 -30.39
C SER A 21 40.32 19.30 -29.79
N GLY A 22 41.33 18.60 -30.28
CA GLY A 22 42.71 18.76 -29.80
C GLY A 22 43.71 18.04 -30.68
N VAL A 23 44.33 18.80 -31.58
CA VAL A 23 45.47 18.42 -32.41
C VAL A 23 46.68 18.09 -31.53
N ALA A 24 47.33 16.95 -31.76
CA ALA A 24 48.66 16.65 -31.22
C ALA A 24 49.58 16.17 -32.35
N THR A 25 50.48 17.05 -32.76
CA THR A 25 51.68 16.71 -33.54
C THR A 25 52.76 16.15 -32.62
N ALA A 26 53.25 14.94 -32.89
CA ALA A 26 54.53 14.47 -32.38
C ALA A 26 55.20 13.51 -33.38
N GLN A 27 56.29 13.97 -34.01
CA GLN A 27 57.29 13.13 -34.68
C GLN A 27 58.12 12.40 -33.62
N SER A 28 58.32 11.08 -33.74
CA SER A 28 59.59 10.50 -34.24
C SER A 28 59.76 9.02 -33.87
N ASN A 29 60.13 8.27 -34.92
CA ASN A 29 60.98 7.07 -34.97
C ASN A 29 60.50 5.67 -34.51
N THR A 30 60.32 4.85 -35.56
CA THR A 30 60.83 3.48 -35.76
C THR A 30 60.25 2.36 -34.91
N ALA A 31 59.16 1.76 -35.41
CA ALA A 31 59.06 0.32 -35.74
C ALA A 31 57.60 -0.02 -36.11
N TRP A 32 57.15 0.41 -37.29
CA TRP A 32 55.97 -0.17 -37.92
C TRP A 32 56.37 -0.62 -39.31
N SER A 33 56.75 -1.90 -39.38
CA SER A 33 56.69 -2.66 -40.61
C SER A 33 55.35 -2.38 -41.28
N SER A 34 55.40 -2.05 -42.56
CA SER A 34 54.27 -1.92 -43.49
C SER A 34 53.01 -2.63 -43.02
N ALA A 35 52.09 -1.91 -42.38
CA ALA A 35 50.73 -2.40 -42.21
C ALA A 35 50.20 -2.61 -43.63
N ASN A 36 49.94 -3.86 -43.98
CA ASN A 36 49.46 -4.20 -45.31
C ASN A 36 48.14 -3.46 -45.53
N ALA A 37 47.85 -2.94 -46.73
CA ALA A 37 46.61 -2.20 -46.97
C ALA A 37 45.35 -3.01 -46.61
N ASP A 38 45.49 -4.33 -46.61
CA ASP A 38 44.45 -5.28 -46.19
C ASP A 38 44.32 -5.40 -44.67
N GLU A 39 45.40 -5.22 -43.92
CA GLU A 39 45.43 -5.23 -42.45
C GLU A 39 44.82 -3.95 -41.89
N VAL A 40 45.11 -2.79 -42.51
CA VAL A 40 44.45 -1.51 -42.19
C VAL A 40 42.95 -1.57 -42.53
N ARG A 41 42.58 -2.18 -43.66
CA ARG A 41 41.17 -2.37 -44.02
C ARG A 41 40.45 -3.33 -43.08
N ALA A 42 41.12 -4.39 -42.61
CA ALA A 42 40.56 -5.31 -41.63
C ALA A 42 40.32 -4.63 -40.28
N ILE A 43 41.28 -3.84 -39.78
CA ILE A 43 41.14 -3.09 -38.52
C ILE A 43 40.04 -2.02 -38.64
N VAL A 44 39.96 -1.30 -39.76
CA VAL A 44 38.89 -0.32 -39.99
C VAL A 44 37.54 -1.02 -40.11
N ALA A 45 37.45 -2.16 -40.79
CA ALA A 45 36.20 -2.93 -40.88
C ALA A 45 35.78 -3.50 -39.52
N GLU A 46 36.73 -3.94 -38.69
CA GLU A 46 36.48 -4.41 -37.33
C GLU A 46 36.05 -3.26 -36.41
N MET A 47 36.72 -2.10 -36.49
CA MET A 47 36.33 -0.90 -35.75
C MET A 47 34.98 -0.34 -36.20
N MET A 48 34.66 -0.38 -37.48
CA MET A 48 33.36 0.05 -38.01
C MET A 48 32.27 -0.96 -37.65
N SER A 49 32.56 -2.27 -37.68
CA SER A 49 31.66 -3.31 -37.21
C SER A 49 31.39 -3.21 -35.71
N ASP A 50 32.43 -2.98 -34.90
CA ASP A 50 32.31 -2.74 -33.44
C ASP A 50 31.60 -1.41 -33.15
N ALA A 51 31.86 -0.35 -33.93
CA ALA A 51 31.15 0.92 -33.83
C ALA A 51 29.68 0.79 -34.26
N GLU A 52 29.36 -0.01 -35.28
CA GLU A 52 27.99 -0.29 -35.73
C GLU A 52 27.25 -1.20 -34.73
N THR A 53 27.91 -2.17 -34.11
CA THR A 53 27.32 -2.97 -33.02
C THR A 53 27.11 -2.13 -31.77
N ARG A 54 28.07 -1.28 -31.37
CA ARG A 54 27.87 -0.33 -30.26
C ARG A 54 26.83 0.74 -30.58
N SER A 55 26.79 1.24 -31.81
CA SER A 55 25.79 2.23 -32.26
C SER A 55 24.40 1.62 -32.35
N SER A 56 24.24 0.36 -32.78
CA SER A 56 22.94 -0.30 -32.79
C SER A 56 22.45 -0.62 -31.37
N LEU A 57 23.36 -0.96 -30.45
CA LEU A 57 23.06 -1.11 -29.02
C LEU A 57 22.69 0.23 -28.34
N LEU A 58 23.26 1.35 -28.79
CA LEU A 58 22.95 2.71 -28.30
C LEU A 58 21.69 3.31 -28.96
N GLN A 59 21.39 2.95 -30.20
CA GLN A 59 20.23 3.44 -30.97
C GLN A 59 18.95 2.61 -30.72
N SER A 60 19.10 1.38 -30.21
CA SER A 60 18.00 0.48 -29.81
C SER A 60 17.88 0.33 -28.27
N GLY A 61 18.50 1.22 -27.50
CA GLY A 61 18.61 1.10 -26.05
C GLY A 61 17.26 1.24 -25.33
N ALA A 62 17.05 0.44 -24.28
CA ALA A 62 15.95 0.65 -23.35
C ALA A 62 15.92 2.13 -22.91
N THR A 63 14.76 2.77 -23.07
CA THR A 63 14.51 4.11 -22.58
C THR A 63 14.38 4.07 -21.06
N ALA A 64 14.96 5.06 -20.38
CA ALA A 64 14.88 5.19 -18.93
C ALA A 64 14.45 6.62 -18.58
N GLY A 65 13.66 6.80 -17.52
CA GLY A 65 13.17 8.11 -17.13
C GLY A 65 12.34 8.10 -15.87
N HIS A 66 11.61 9.19 -15.65
CA HIS A 66 10.66 9.35 -14.54
C HIS A 66 9.47 10.20 -14.97
N ASP A 67 8.26 9.66 -14.84
CA ASP A 67 6.97 10.34 -15.14
C ASP A 67 5.99 10.24 -13.96
N GLY A 68 6.54 10.32 -12.75
CA GLY A 68 5.82 10.08 -11.48
C GLY A 68 6.23 8.76 -10.83
N LYS A 69 6.85 7.87 -11.61
CA LYS A 69 7.61 6.70 -11.16
C LYS A 69 8.86 6.58 -12.02
N PHE A 70 9.94 6.04 -11.48
CA PHE A 70 11.08 5.66 -12.32
C PHE A 70 10.67 4.55 -13.26
N PHE A 71 11.13 4.59 -14.51
CA PHE A 71 10.84 3.54 -15.48
C PHE A 71 12.04 3.14 -16.33
N LEU A 72 11.99 1.89 -16.79
CA LEU A 72 12.72 1.35 -17.92
C LEU A 72 11.69 0.85 -18.95
N ALA A 73 11.83 1.22 -20.22
CA ALA A 73 10.89 0.83 -21.26
C ALA A 73 11.58 0.57 -22.59
N SER A 74 11.06 -0.36 -23.38
CA SER A 74 11.57 -0.61 -24.73
C SER A 74 11.16 0.54 -25.68
N PRO A 75 11.97 0.85 -26.71
CA PRO A 75 11.65 1.89 -27.69
C PRO A 75 10.34 1.66 -28.46
N ASP A 76 9.94 0.40 -28.62
CA ASP A 76 8.70 -0.01 -29.31
C ASP A 76 7.45 0.08 -28.40
N GLY A 77 7.61 0.40 -27.11
CA GLY A 77 6.52 0.51 -26.15
C GLY A 77 5.93 -0.83 -25.66
N ASN A 78 6.45 -1.96 -26.12
CA ASN A 78 5.93 -3.29 -25.76
C ASN A 78 6.31 -3.72 -24.34
N PHE A 79 7.38 -3.15 -23.78
CA PHE A 79 7.85 -3.47 -22.44
C PHE A 79 7.98 -2.21 -21.62
N ARG A 80 7.49 -2.27 -20.40
CA ARG A 80 7.73 -1.22 -19.40
C ARG A 80 7.84 -1.85 -18.03
N LEU A 81 8.82 -1.39 -17.27
CA LEU A 81 8.99 -1.62 -15.86
C LEU A 81 9.00 -0.26 -15.16
N ASN A 82 8.04 -0.02 -14.31
CA ASN A 82 8.04 1.06 -13.34
C ASN A 82 8.58 0.53 -12.02
N VAL A 83 9.50 1.28 -11.42
CA VAL A 83 10.03 1.05 -10.09
C VAL A 83 9.55 2.19 -9.21
N SER A 84 8.90 1.85 -8.10
CA SER A 84 8.47 2.83 -7.12
C SER A 84 8.62 2.29 -5.71
N GLY A 85 8.67 3.18 -4.73
CA GLY A 85 8.75 2.83 -3.33
C GLY A 85 8.00 3.78 -2.43
N GLN A 86 7.80 3.34 -1.19
CA GLN A 86 7.27 4.17 -0.12
C GLN A 86 8.03 3.92 1.17
N VAL A 87 8.41 5.02 1.82
CA VAL A 87 8.94 5.02 3.19
C VAL A 87 8.02 5.86 4.05
N GLN A 88 7.51 5.26 5.13
CA GLN A 88 6.75 5.93 6.17
C GLN A 88 7.48 5.73 7.50
N PHE A 89 8.10 6.80 7.99
CA PHE A 89 8.77 6.80 9.29
C PHE A 89 7.88 7.50 10.31
N ARG A 90 7.74 6.90 11.50
CA ARG A 90 6.75 7.33 12.48
C ARG A 90 7.33 7.36 13.89
N HIS A 91 6.84 8.30 14.68
CA HIS A 91 6.94 8.31 16.13
C HIS A 91 5.55 8.08 16.74
N TYR A 92 5.49 7.27 17.78
CA TYR A 92 4.27 6.99 18.56
C TYR A 92 4.47 7.46 19.99
N MET A 93 3.39 7.94 20.59
CA MET A 93 3.25 8.12 22.03
C MET A 93 1.88 7.57 22.40
N ASN A 94 1.84 6.50 23.17
CA ASN A 94 0.64 5.85 23.68
C ASN A 94 0.52 6.17 25.17
N PHE A 95 -0.69 6.52 25.59
CA PHE A 95 -1.07 6.82 26.96
C PHE A 95 -2.30 5.97 27.30
N SER A 96 -2.28 5.33 28.47
CA SER A 96 -3.40 4.53 28.99
C SER A 96 -3.55 4.73 30.50
N ASP A 97 -4.76 4.57 31.03
CA ASP A 97 -5.05 4.77 32.46
C ASP A 97 -4.63 3.58 33.33
N GLY A 98 -4.37 2.42 32.73
CA GLY A 98 -3.92 1.19 33.38
C GLY A 98 -2.83 0.43 32.60
N PRO A 99 -2.30 -0.68 33.15
CA PRO A 99 -1.33 -1.50 32.45
C PRO A 99 -1.92 -2.02 31.13
N SER A 100 -1.28 -1.69 30.02
CA SER A 100 -1.70 -2.16 28.70
C SER A 100 -1.15 -3.56 28.44
N VAL A 101 -1.97 -4.46 27.89
CA VAL A 101 -1.53 -5.82 27.55
C VAL A 101 -1.17 -5.85 26.08
N GLY A 102 0.12 -5.68 25.79
CA GLY A 102 0.66 -5.79 24.45
C GLY A 102 0.49 -7.20 23.88
N PHE A 103 0.46 -7.28 22.55
CA PHE A 103 0.11 -8.48 21.78
C PHE A 103 0.88 -9.79 22.07
N ASN A 104 2.02 -9.72 22.76
CA ASN A 104 2.78 -10.92 23.19
C ASN A 104 2.49 -11.32 24.64
N GLY A 105 1.41 -10.80 25.24
CA GLY A 105 1.15 -10.87 26.68
C GLY A 105 2.13 -10.01 27.49
N ALA A 106 2.85 -9.09 26.82
CA ALA A 106 3.77 -8.18 27.48
C ALA A 106 2.96 -7.04 28.09
N THR A 107 3.08 -6.85 29.40
CA THR A 107 2.50 -5.70 30.07
C THR A 107 3.35 -4.47 29.80
N HIS A 108 2.72 -3.40 29.29
CA HIS A 108 3.32 -2.09 29.13
C HIS A 108 2.88 -1.16 30.25
N ASP A 109 3.75 -0.20 30.60
CA ASP A 109 3.39 0.89 31.50
C ASP A 109 2.33 1.79 30.83
N SER A 110 1.69 2.67 31.63
CA SER A 110 0.69 3.65 31.18
C SER A 110 1.20 4.67 30.14
N PHE A 111 2.48 4.61 29.80
CA PHE A 111 3.10 5.40 28.74
C PHE A 111 4.12 4.57 27.96
N GLU A 112 3.95 4.53 26.64
CA GLU A 112 4.89 3.89 25.71
C GLU A 112 5.18 4.83 24.54
N ALA A 113 6.44 5.00 24.18
CA ALA A 113 6.81 5.85 23.06
C ALA A 113 7.99 5.27 22.28
N GLY A 114 8.01 5.54 20.98
CA GLY A 114 9.11 5.04 20.16
C GLY A 114 8.99 5.36 18.68
N PHE A 115 10.10 5.09 17.99
CA PHE A 115 10.20 5.23 16.55
C PHE A 115 9.99 3.91 15.84
N GLN A 116 9.38 3.98 14.65
CA GLN A 116 9.19 2.83 13.79
C GLN A 116 9.20 3.26 12.33
N THR A 117 9.87 2.47 11.49
CA THR A 117 9.62 2.51 10.06
C THR A 117 8.35 1.71 9.77
N ARG A 118 7.21 2.39 9.75
CA ARG A 118 5.87 1.79 9.67
C ARG A 118 5.63 1.03 8.37
N ARG A 119 6.12 1.56 7.25
CA ARG A 119 6.09 0.89 5.94
C ARG A 119 7.36 1.26 5.18
N THR A 120 8.10 0.25 4.75
CA THR A 120 9.10 0.35 3.68
C THR A 120 8.68 -0.62 2.60
N LYS A 121 8.23 -0.12 1.44
CA LYS A 121 7.78 -0.98 0.34
C LYS A 121 8.51 -0.66 -0.94
N LEU A 122 8.68 -1.70 -1.75
CA LEU A 122 9.17 -1.63 -3.11
C LEU A 122 8.13 -2.24 -4.03
N GLN A 123 7.86 -1.56 -5.13
CA GLN A 123 6.87 -1.91 -6.12
C GLN A 123 7.48 -1.90 -7.51
N PHE A 124 7.29 -3.01 -8.21
CA PHE A 124 7.64 -3.21 -9.60
C PHE A 124 6.35 -3.48 -10.36
N GLU A 125 6.04 -2.67 -11.36
CA GLU A 125 4.82 -2.86 -12.15
C GLU A 125 5.02 -2.38 -13.59
N GLY A 126 4.22 -2.88 -14.51
CA GLY A 126 4.25 -2.43 -15.88
C GLY A 126 3.60 -3.43 -16.80
N HIS A 127 4.13 -3.57 -18.00
CA HIS A 127 3.58 -4.44 -19.04
C HIS A 127 4.67 -5.09 -19.88
N ILE A 128 4.32 -6.22 -20.51
CA ILE A 128 5.23 -7.08 -21.26
C ILE A 128 4.54 -7.50 -22.55
N PHE A 129 5.22 -7.37 -23.69
CA PHE A 129 4.75 -7.66 -25.06
C PHE A 129 3.56 -6.82 -25.58
N ASP A 130 2.60 -6.47 -24.72
CA ASP A 130 1.40 -5.71 -25.02
C ASP A 130 1.08 -4.82 -23.81
N PRO A 131 0.81 -3.51 -23.97
CA PRO A 131 0.35 -2.63 -22.88
C PRO A 131 -0.88 -3.13 -22.10
N ASN A 132 -1.67 -4.02 -22.70
CA ASN A 132 -2.80 -4.68 -22.05
C ASN A 132 -2.40 -5.82 -21.12
N LEU A 133 -1.25 -6.47 -21.33
CA LEU A 133 -0.71 -7.52 -20.45
C LEU A 133 0.14 -6.88 -19.36
N PHE A 134 -0.47 -6.65 -18.21
CA PHE A 134 0.15 -5.94 -17.09
C PHE A 134 0.50 -6.86 -15.93
N TYR A 135 1.44 -6.44 -15.11
CA TYR A 135 1.84 -7.15 -13.89
C TYR A 135 2.13 -6.18 -12.75
N ARG A 136 2.09 -6.71 -11.52
CA ARG A 136 2.56 -6.01 -10.32
C ARG A 136 3.22 -6.99 -9.37
N VAL A 137 4.36 -6.57 -8.82
CA VAL A 137 5.03 -7.18 -7.67
C VAL A 137 5.25 -6.09 -6.63
N LEU A 138 4.62 -6.23 -5.47
CA LEU A 138 4.78 -5.33 -4.33
C LEU A 138 5.29 -6.15 -3.17
N GLY A 139 6.39 -5.73 -2.56
CA GLY A 139 6.84 -6.28 -1.29
C GLY A 139 7.06 -5.21 -0.24
N ALA A 140 6.98 -5.62 1.01
CA ALA A 140 7.14 -4.76 2.17
C ALA A 140 8.13 -5.37 3.16
N TYR A 141 8.96 -4.54 3.76
CA TYR A 141 9.80 -4.97 4.87
C TYR A 141 8.99 -5.01 6.17
N ASN A 142 9.12 -6.12 6.90
CA ASN A 142 8.53 -6.28 8.21
C ASN A 142 9.13 -5.27 9.19
N ARG A 143 8.25 -4.63 9.95
CA ARG A 143 8.60 -3.68 11.01
C ARG A 143 9.47 -4.34 12.09
N ASN A 144 9.18 -5.62 12.36
CA ASN A 144 9.96 -6.47 13.25
C ASN A 144 10.87 -7.38 12.42
N GLY A 145 12.17 -7.37 12.70
CA GLY A 145 13.16 -8.23 12.04
C GLY A 145 13.58 -7.80 10.62
N GLY A 146 12.83 -6.92 9.94
CA GLY A 146 13.26 -6.36 8.65
C GLY A 146 13.23 -7.35 7.48
N ASN A 147 12.49 -8.46 7.58
CA ASN A 147 12.33 -9.42 6.49
C ASN A 147 11.49 -8.82 5.35
N PHE A 148 11.92 -9.01 4.10
CA PHE A 148 11.11 -8.64 2.94
C PHE A 148 10.01 -9.68 2.70
N GLN A 149 8.77 -9.24 2.69
CA GLN A 149 7.59 -10.09 2.49
C GLN A 149 6.81 -9.65 1.26
N LEU A 150 6.30 -10.63 0.52
CA LEU A 150 5.46 -10.38 -0.64
C LEU A 150 4.07 -9.93 -0.19
N GLU A 151 3.62 -8.81 -0.74
CA GLU A 151 2.28 -8.28 -0.55
C GLU A 151 1.43 -8.58 -1.79
N ASP A 152 1.75 -8.00 -2.96
CA ASP A 152 1.02 -8.27 -4.21
C ASP A 152 1.94 -8.98 -5.20
N ALA A 153 1.41 -9.98 -5.92
CA ALA A 153 2.05 -10.59 -7.07
C ALA A 153 0.98 -11.10 -8.03
N PHE A 154 0.72 -10.38 -9.10
CA PHE A 154 -0.29 -10.79 -10.08
C PHE A 154 0.07 -10.39 -11.50
N VAL A 155 -0.56 -11.08 -12.43
CA VAL A 155 -0.63 -10.73 -13.85
C VAL A 155 -2.08 -10.45 -14.20
N GLY A 156 -2.32 -9.58 -15.16
CA GLY A 156 -3.65 -9.32 -15.68
C GLY A 156 -3.64 -8.90 -17.13
N TYR A 157 -4.81 -8.98 -17.75
CA TYR A 157 -5.02 -8.57 -19.12
C TYR A 157 -6.23 -7.64 -19.24
N ARG A 158 -6.08 -6.57 -20.02
CA ARG A 158 -7.18 -5.67 -20.39
C ARG A 158 -7.71 -6.09 -21.76
N PHE A 159 -8.94 -6.61 -21.82
CA PHE A 159 -9.53 -7.11 -23.06
C PHE A 159 -10.09 -6.00 -23.96
N GLY A 160 -10.10 -4.75 -23.48
CA GLY A 160 -10.78 -3.63 -24.10
C GLY A 160 -12.25 -3.56 -23.71
N ASN A 161 -12.92 -2.47 -24.10
CA ASN A 161 -14.34 -2.23 -23.82
C ASN A 161 -14.70 -2.39 -22.33
N GLY A 162 -13.86 -1.87 -21.43
CA GLY A 162 -14.10 -1.92 -19.98
C GLY A 162 -13.73 -3.23 -19.28
N TRP A 163 -13.56 -4.35 -20.01
CA TRP A 163 -13.25 -5.66 -19.42
C TRP A 163 -11.77 -5.83 -19.07
N HIS A 164 -11.51 -6.41 -17.90
CA HIS A 164 -10.21 -6.90 -17.49
C HIS A 164 -10.32 -8.17 -16.64
N ALA A 165 -9.24 -8.94 -16.61
CA ALA A 165 -9.06 -10.00 -15.64
C ALA A 165 -7.64 -9.93 -15.04
N LYS A 166 -7.49 -10.39 -13.80
CA LYS A 166 -6.20 -10.53 -13.14
C LYS A 166 -6.18 -11.78 -12.26
N TRP A 167 -5.02 -12.37 -12.07
CA TRP A 167 -4.84 -13.57 -11.27
C TRP A 167 -3.50 -13.56 -10.54
N GLY A 168 -3.48 -14.11 -9.33
CA GLY A 168 -2.34 -14.10 -8.42
C GLY A 168 -2.76 -13.60 -7.05
N GLN A 169 -1.87 -12.93 -6.34
CA GLN A 169 -2.11 -12.40 -4.99
C GLN A 169 -2.35 -10.89 -5.00
N PHE A 170 -3.50 -10.47 -4.46
CA PHE A 170 -3.89 -9.07 -4.36
C PHE A 170 -4.95 -8.85 -3.26
N LYS A 171 -5.30 -7.59 -3.03
CA LYS A 171 -6.42 -7.24 -2.14
C LYS A 171 -7.74 -7.51 -2.85
N LEU A 172 -8.61 -8.29 -2.23
CA LEU A 172 -9.94 -8.56 -2.75
C LEU A 172 -10.77 -7.26 -2.80
N PRO A 173 -11.69 -7.11 -3.78
CA PRO A 173 -12.47 -5.90 -3.96
C PRO A 173 -13.62 -5.87 -2.95
N PHE A 174 -13.34 -5.49 -1.69
CA PHE A 174 -14.31 -5.46 -0.61
C PHE A 174 -14.40 -4.07 0.04
N LEU A 175 -13.59 -3.77 1.07
CA LEU A 175 -13.56 -2.46 1.71
C LEU A 175 -12.86 -1.42 0.84
N ARG A 176 -13.54 -0.27 0.60
CA ARG A 176 -12.97 0.86 -0.13
C ARG A 176 -11.71 1.42 0.53
N GLU A 177 -11.74 1.57 1.86
CA GLU A 177 -10.60 2.09 2.61
C GLU A 177 -9.36 1.20 2.51
N GLU A 178 -9.56 -0.13 2.48
CA GLU A 178 -8.47 -1.07 2.26
C GLU A 178 -7.99 -1.06 0.81
N SER A 179 -8.90 -0.94 -0.17
CA SER A 179 -8.54 -0.87 -1.59
C SER A 179 -7.72 0.38 -1.92
N ASN A 180 -7.98 1.50 -1.26
CA ASN A 180 -7.17 2.71 -1.40
C ASN A 180 -5.74 2.49 -0.91
N SER A 181 -4.78 3.09 -1.61
CA SER A 181 -3.35 2.95 -1.26
C SER A 181 -3.06 3.53 0.11
N SER A 182 -2.18 2.88 0.89
CA SER A 182 -1.71 3.41 2.16
C SER A 182 -0.93 4.73 2.06
N THR A 183 -0.59 5.16 0.83
CA THR A 183 0.07 6.44 0.55
C THR A 183 -0.90 7.61 0.43
N MET A 184 -2.19 7.31 0.19
CA MET A 184 -3.24 8.25 -0.21
C MET A 184 -4.30 8.45 0.88
N MET A 185 -3.89 8.31 2.13
CA MET A 185 -4.76 8.38 3.30
C MET A 185 -4.80 9.79 3.91
N LEU A 186 -5.92 10.15 4.55
CA LEU A 186 -6.02 11.34 5.40
C LEU A 186 -5.25 11.14 6.70
N ALA A 187 -5.69 10.18 7.51
CA ALA A 187 -5.05 9.82 8.77
C ALA A 187 -3.75 9.04 8.57
N VAL A 188 -2.95 8.97 9.64
CA VAL A 188 -1.66 8.28 9.66
C VAL A 188 -1.81 6.78 9.35
N ASP A 189 -2.93 6.15 9.73
CA ASP A 189 -3.30 4.77 9.37
C ASP A 189 -4.82 4.61 9.19
N ARG A 190 -5.24 3.42 8.75
CA ARG A 190 -6.67 3.12 8.48
C ARG A 190 -7.50 3.19 9.75
N SER A 191 -8.81 3.32 9.58
CA SER A 191 -9.79 3.28 10.66
C SER A 191 -9.62 2.06 11.54
N LEU A 192 -10.05 2.20 12.79
CA LEU A 192 -10.22 1.06 13.68
C LEU A 192 -11.11 0.00 13.01
N THR A 193 -12.23 0.46 12.45
CA THR A 193 -13.22 -0.34 11.73
C THR A 193 -12.62 -1.11 10.56
N ASN A 194 -11.84 -0.47 9.70
CA ASN A 194 -11.16 -1.17 8.61
C ASN A 194 -10.17 -2.21 9.14
N ASN A 195 -9.37 -1.91 10.17
CA ASN A 195 -8.39 -2.87 10.68
C ASN A 195 -9.06 -4.13 11.29
N TYR A 196 -10.26 -3.98 11.86
CA TYR A 196 -11.07 -5.09 12.34
C TYR A 196 -11.60 -5.96 11.18
N PHE A 197 -12.32 -5.35 10.23
CA PHE A 197 -13.01 -6.06 9.14
C PHE A 197 -12.19 -6.31 7.87
N THR A 198 -10.93 -5.85 7.79
CA THR A 198 -10.17 -5.83 6.52
C THR A 198 -10.11 -7.19 5.84
N GLN A 199 -10.36 -7.20 4.53
CA GLN A 199 -10.21 -8.38 3.69
C GLN A 199 -8.75 -8.84 3.55
N GLY A 200 -7.80 -7.96 3.86
CA GLY A 200 -6.38 -8.21 3.62
C GLY A 200 -6.10 -8.55 2.16
N ARG A 201 -5.39 -9.65 1.94
CA ARG A 201 -4.99 -10.13 0.62
C ARG A 201 -5.25 -11.62 0.51
N SER A 202 -5.53 -12.04 -0.72
CA SER A 202 -5.79 -13.43 -1.09
C SER A 202 -5.10 -13.77 -2.39
N GLN A 203 -4.80 -15.05 -2.58
CA GLN A 203 -4.60 -15.63 -3.91
C GLN A 203 -5.97 -15.79 -4.57
N ALA A 204 -6.13 -15.32 -5.81
CA ALA A 204 -7.42 -15.20 -6.45
C ALA A 204 -7.33 -15.05 -7.99
N ILE A 205 -8.47 -15.25 -8.64
CA ILE A 205 -8.78 -14.77 -9.99
C ILE A 205 -9.89 -13.73 -9.86
N GLU A 206 -9.71 -12.56 -10.47
CA GLU A 206 -10.71 -11.49 -10.52
C GLU A 206 -11.02 -11.12 -11.96
N VAL A 207 -12.31 -10.89 -12.24
CA VAL A 207 -12.80 -10.27 -13.46
C VAL A 207 -13.49 -8.97 -13.09
N GLY A 208 -13.24 -7.91 -13.85
CA GLY A 208 -13.91 -6.64 -13.65
C GLY A 208 -14.32 -5.97 -14.96
N TYR A 209 -15.33 -5.12 -14.82
CA TYR A 209 -15.90 -4.33 -15.91
C TYR A 209 -16.05 -2.89 -15.45
N THR A 210 -15.58 -1.94 -16.26
CA THR A 210 -15.69 -0.50 -15.99
C THR A 210 -16.38 0.20 -17.15
N GLU A 211 -17.43 0.95 -16.81
CA GLU A 211 -18.13 1.90 -17.67
C GLU A 211 -17.91 3.32 -17.18
N GLU A 212 -18.48 4.29 -17.90
CA GLU A 212 -18.45 5.71 -17.52
C GLU A 212 -18.97 5.94 -16.09
N MET A 213 -20.17 5.44 -15.78
CA MET A 213 -20.84 5.70 -14.49
C MET A 213 -20.73 4.57 -13.46
N TRP A 214 -20.27 3.37 -13.84
CA TRP A 214 -20.25 2.25 -12.89
C TRP A 214 -19.13 1.26 -13.15
N LYS A 215 -18.78 0.51 -12.10
CA LYS A 215 -17.77 -0.55 -12.13
C LYS A 215 -18.22 -1.74 -11.31
N ALA A 216 -17.99 -2.94 -11.82
CA ALA A 216 -18.18 -4.17 -11.07
C ALA A 216 -16.91 -5.01 -11.09
N MET A 217 -16.62 -5.66 -9.96
CA MET A 217 -15.50 -6.58 -9.80
C MET A 217 -16.01 -7.84 -9.11
N PHE A 218 -15.58 -9.01 -9.58
CA PHE A 218 -15.88 -10.30 -8.98
C PHE A 218 -14.61 -11.14 -8.88
N ALA A 219 -14.37 -11.74 -7.72
CA ALA A 219 -13.20 -12.57 -7.47
C ALA A 219 -13.59 -13.93 -6.89
N PHE A 220 -12.93 -14.99 -7.38
CA PHE A 220 -12.86 -16.32 -6.77
C PHE A 220 -11.48 -16.49 -6.14
N SER A 221 -11.42 -16.97 -4.91
CA SER A 221 -10.25 -16.79 -4.04
C SER A 221 -10.14 -17.85 -2.95
N ASP A 222 -8.99 -17.88 -2.28
CA ASP A 222 -8.74 -18.70 -1.07
C ASP A 222 -9.24 -18.02 0.23
N GLY A 223 -10.19 -17.09 0.11
CA GLY A 223 -10.77 -16.38 1.25
C GLY A 223 -9.99 -15.15 1.73
N PHE A 224 -10.54 -14.42 2.69
CA PHE A 224 -9.92 -13.25 3.29
C PHE A 224 -8.61 -13.62 4.00
N ARG A 225 -7.62 -12.72 3.92
CA ARG A 225 -6.33 -12.82 4.64
C ARG A 225 -5.51 -14.10 4.38
N SER A 226 -5.71 -14.78 3.26
CA SER A 226 -4.99 -15.98 2.82
C SER A 226 -3.67 -15.71 2.07
N SER A 227 -3.09 -14.51 2.19
CA SER A 227 -1.84 -14.18 1.48
C SER A 227 -0.69 -15.15 1.81
N ASN A 228 0.08 -15.50 0.78
CA ASN A 228 1.26 -16.36 0.84
C ASN A 228 0.95 -17.76 1.41
N SER A 229 -0.28 -18.25 1.26
CA SER A 229 -0.63 -19.65 1.50
C SER A 229 0.05 -20.57 0.49
N GLU A 230 0.50 -21.72 0.97
CA GLU A 230 0.82 -22.87 0.15
C GLU A 230 -0.42 -23.77 0.05
N PHE A 231 -0.54 -24.56 -1.01
CA PHE A 231 -1.76 -25.30 -1.35
C PHE A 231 -2.23 -26.27 -0.26
N ASP A 232 -1.34 -26.70 0.65
CA ASP A 232 -1.61 -27.63 1.75
C ASP A 232 -1.70 -26.96 3.12
N THR A 233 -1.63 -25.62 3.16
CA THR A 233 -1.71 -24.83 4.41
C THR A 233 -3.13 -24.48 4.83
N ASN A 234 -4.12 -25.10 4.17
CA ASN A 234 -5.54 -25.11 4.53
C ASN A 234 -6.15 -23.71 4.76
N PRO A 235 -6.11 -22.79 3.76
CA PRO A 235 -6.94 -21.59 3.77
C PRO A 235 -8.43 -21.96 3.59
N ALA A 236 -9.31 -20.99 3.35
CA ALA A 236 -10.69 -21.29 2.98
C ALA A 236 -10.72 -22.22 1.75
N ASP A 237 -11.66 -23.16 1.72
CA ASP A 237 -11.83 -24.09 0.59
C ASP A 237 -12.22 -23.32 -0.67
N PHE A 238 -13.01 -22.25 -0.49
CA PHE A 238 -13.28 -21.23 -1.49
C PHE A 238 -13.81 -19.94 -0.86
N GLY A 239 -13.62 -18.84 -1.57
CA GLY A 239 -14.21 -17.54 -1.26
C GLY A 239 -14.61 -16.77 -2.52
N PHE A 240 -15.77 -16.11 -2.46
CA PHE A 240 -16.29 -15.24 -3.51
C PHE A 240 -16.40 -13.81 -3.00
N THR A 241 -15.85 -12.85 -3.74
CA THR A 241 -15.97 -11.42 -3.44
C THR A 241 -16.59 -10.69 -4.61
N GLY A 242 -17.60 -9.86 -4.36
CA GLY A 242 -18.18 -8.97 -5.36
C GLY A 242 -18.21 -7.53 -4.85
N ARG A 243 -17.85 -6.57 -5.70
CA ARG A 243 -18.03 -5.13 -5.44
C ARG A 243 -18.60 -4.42 -6.64
N PHE A 244 -19.52 -3.51 -6.35
CA PHE A 244 -20.11 -2.58 -7.29
C PHE A 244 -19.81 -1.15 -6.84
N GLU A 245 -19.41 -0.30 -7.76
CA GLU A 245 -19.17 1.13 -7.54
C GLU A 245 -19.99 1.94 -8.56
N PHE A 246 -20.67 2.98 -8.09
CA PHE A 246 -21.47 3.88 -8.90
C PHE A 246 -20.96 5.31 -8.75
N LEU A 247 -20.42 5.85 -9.84
CA LEU A 247 -19.92 7.21 -9.96
C LEU A 247 -21.11 8.11 -10.30
N VAL A 248 -21.61 8.82 -9.28
CA VAL A 248 -22.73 9.76 -9.44
C VAL A 248 -22.27 11.03 -10.14
N ASP A 249 -21.08 11.52 -9.76
CA ASP A 249 -20.43 12.69 -10.36
C ASP A 249 -18.92 12.66 -10.12
N GLY A 250 -18.17 13.39 -10.95
CA GLY A 250 -16.70 13.49 -10.91
C GLY A 250 -16.00 12.46 -11.80
N ASP A 251 -14.72 12.20 -11.50
CA ASP A 251 -13.87 11.30 -12.29
C ASP A 251 -13.40 10.09 -11.47
N TRP A 252 -13.27 8.91 -12.08
CA TRP A 252 -12.71 7.73 -11.40
C TRP A 252 -11.33 7.96 -10.78
N GLY A 253 -10.52 8.81 -11.42
CA GLY A 253 -9.19 9.19 -10.94
C GLY A 253 -9.22 10.01 -9.65
N GLN A 254 -10.24 10.83 -9.46
CA GLN A 254 -10.45 11.71 -8.31
C GLN A 254 -10.56 10.91 -7.00
N PHE A 255 -11.23 9.76 -7.02
CA PHE A 255 -11.44 8.95 -5.81
C PHE A 255 -10.27 8.04 -5.43
N ARG A 256 -9.11 8.15 -6.09
CA ARG A 256 -7.92 7.33 -5.78
C ARG A 256 -7.23 7.74 -4.48
N ASP A 257 -7.53 8.93 -3.99
CA ASP A 257 -7.12 9.45 -2.70
C ASP A 257 -8.33 9.89 -1.87
N TYR A 258 -8.07 10.18 -0.61
CA TYR A 258 -9.08 10.72 0.30
C TYR A 258 -9.05 12.24 0.39
N THR A 259 -8.03 12.89 -0.18
CA THR A 259 -7.89 14.34 -0.12
C THR A 259 -8.58 15.00 -1.31
N SER A 260 -9.00 16.26 -1.17
CA SER A 260 -9.53 17.03 -2.30
C SER A 260 -8.97 18.46 -2.25
N PRO A 261 -7.92 18.77 -3.03
CA PRO A 261 -7.30 20.08 -3.05
C PRO A 261 -8.29 21.21 -3.42
N ARG A 262 -7.94 22.44 -3.06
CA ARG A 262 -8.71 23.62 -3.44
C ARG A 262 -8.72 23.77 -4.97
N GLY A 263 -9.89 24.09 -5.53
CA GLY A 263 -10.19 24.09 -6.96
C GLY A 263 -10.66 22.74 -7.52
N SER A 264 -10.76 21.68 -6.69
CA SER A 264 -11.29 20.39 -7.12
C SER A 264 -12.77 20.48 -7.49
N ASN A 265 -13.17 19.74 -8.52
CA ASN A 265 -14.58 19.57 -8.89
C ASN A 265 -15.31 18.74 -7.82
N PHE A 266 -16.61 18.97 -7.71
CA PHE A 266 -17.46 18.09 -6.91
C PHE A 266 -17.44 16.67 -7.50
N GLY A 267 -17.44 15.67 -6.63
CA GLY A 267 -17.61 14.29 -7.00
C GLY A 267 -18.32 13.50 -5.89
N LEU A 268 -19.11 12.51 -6.31
CA LEU A 268 -19.74 11.54 -5.42
C LEU A 268 -19.58 10.13 -5.98
N LEU A 269 -18.98 9.25 -5.17
CA LEU A 269 -18.85 7.83 -5.43
C LEU A 269 -19.60 7.03 -4.37
N LEU A 270 -20.44 6.08 -4.82
CA LEU A 270 -21.11 5.10 -3.98
C LEU A 270 -20.52 3.72 -4.22
N GLY A 271 -20.40 2.91 -3.18
CA GLY A 271 -19.87 1.57 -3.23
C GLY A 271 -20.68 0.59 -2.39
N ALA A 272 -20.77 -0.65 -2.86
CA ALA A 272 -21.28 -1.78 -2.09
C ALA A 272 -20.48 -3.04 -2.42
N ALA A 273 -20.21 -3.87 -1.42
CA ALA A 273 -19.54 -5.14 -1.63
C ALA A 273 -20.06 -6.23 -0.70
N ALA A 274 -19.91 -7.48 -1.13
CA ALA A 274 -20.21 -8.66 -0.35
C ALA A 274 -19.10 -9.71 -0.54
N HIS A 275 -18.89 -10.52 0.48
CA HIS A 275 -17.96 -11.62 0.46
C HIS A 275 -18.58 -12.84 1.15
N TYR A 276 -18.36 -14.02 0.60
CA TYR A 276 -18.70 -15.29 1.21
C TYR A 276 -17.51 -16.23 1.11
N GLU A 277 -17.17 -16.91 2.19
CA GLU A 277 -16.18 -17.98 2.20
C GLU A 277 -16.62 -19.14 3.09
N GLN A 278 -16.09 -20.31 2.76
CA GLN A 278 -16.30 -21.55 3.50
C GLN A 278 -14.97 -22.33 3.54
N GLY A 279 -14.69 -22.95 4.68
CA GLY A 279 -13.60 -23.93 4.80
C GLY A 279 -12.90 -23.85 6.14
N ALA A 280 -11.63 -24.23 6.17
CA ALA A 280 -10.80 -24.03 7.35
C ALA A 280 -10.40 -22.56 7.47
N ASP A 281 -10.53 -22.00 8.68
CA ASP A 281 -10.16 -20.61 8.92
C ASP A 281 -8.81 -20.48 9.61
N ARG A 282 -7.93 -19.69 8.99
CA ARG A 282 -6.63 -19.29 9.54
C ARG A 282 -6.77 -18.13 10.53
N PHE A 283 -7.86 -17.35 10.45
CA PHE A 283 -8.10 -16.15 11.25
C PHE A 283 -8.44 -16.49 12.71
N MET A 284 -9.34 -17.44 12.95
CA MET A 284 -9.65 -17.84 14.33
C MET A 284 -8.66 -18.84 14.93
N GLN A 285 -7.68 -19.37 14.16
CA GLN A 285 -6.75 -20.42 14.59
C GLN A 285 -7.46 -21.63 15.24
N ILE A 286 -8.71 -21.92 14.86
CA ILE A 286 -9.47 -23.04 15.43
C ILE A 286 -9.12 -24.29 14.61
N PRO A 287 -8.28 -25.19 15.12
CA PRO A 287 -7.93 -26.39 14.38
C PRO A 287 -9.18 -27.25 14.27
N THR A 288 -9.56 -27.66 13.05
CA THR A 288 -10.62 -28.65 12.71
C THR A 288 -12.08 -28.20 12.56
N SER A 289 -12.42 -26.92 12.69
CA SER A 289 -13.81 -26.46 12.49
C SER A 289 -14.06 -25.99 11.05
N HIS A 290 -15.20 -26.40 10.48
CA HIS A 290 -15.80 -25.69 9.35
C HIS A 290 -16.18 -24.27 9.80
N TYR A 291 -15.79 -23.28 9.01
CA TYR A 291 -16.09 -21.88 9.22
C TYR A 291 -16.77 -21.33 7.97
N ASP A 292 -17.94 -20.73 8.16
CA ASP A 292 -18.63 -19.99 7.11
C ASP A 292 -18.61 -18.50 7.49
N PHE A 293 -18.17 -17.65 6.57
CA PHE A 293 -18.12 -16.20 6.77
C PHE A 293 -18.84 -15.47 5.67
N PHE A 294 -19.64 -14.49 6.06
CA PHE A 294 -20.33 -13.58 5.15
C PHE A 294 -20.11 -12.13 5.57
N GLY A 295 -19.39 -11.37 4.76
CA GLY A 295 -19.14 -9.94 4.97
C GLY A 295 -19.90 -9.07 3.98
N TRP A 296 -20.37 -7.92 4.41
CA TRP A 296 -20.95 -6.89 3.54
C TRP A 296 -20.50 -5.48 3.92
N THR A 297 -20.49 -4.58 2.95
CA THR A 297 -20.20 -3.16 3.17
C THR A 297 -20.98 -2.29 2.21
N VAL A 298 -21.32 -1.08 2.67
CA VAL A 298 -21.75 0.04 1.82
C VAL A 298 -20.95 1.27 2.20
N ASP A 299 -20.49 2.03 1.20
CA ASP A 299 -19.63 3.19 1.38
C ASP A 299 -20.01 4.33 0.45
N ALA A 300 -19.73 5.55 0.89
CA ALA A 300 -19.87 6.77 0.12
C ALA A 300 -18.64 7.64 0.29
N THR A 301 -18.13 8.19 -0.82
CA THR A 301 -17.04 9.17 -0.82
C THR A 301 -17.51 10.41 -1.55
N LEU A 302 -17.41 11.56 -0.90
CA LEU A 302 -17.65 12.88 -1.46
C LEU A 302 -16.33 13.65 -1.48
N GLN A 303 -16.13 14.40 -2.55
CA GLN A 303 -15.02 15.32 -2.68
C GLN A 303 -15.54 16.62 -3.29
N GLY A 304 -14.96 17.76 -2.91
CA GLY A 304 -15.29 19.06 -3.45
C GLY A 304 -14.15 20.05 -3.23
N ASP A 305 -14.40 21.32 -3.56
CA ASP A 305 -13.38 22.38 -3.50
C ASP A 305 -12.78 22.53 -2.09
N GLY A 306 -11.61 21.93 -1.88
CA GLY A 306 -10.87 21.99 -0.62
C GLY A 306 -11.43 21.12 0.51
N TRP A 307 -12.38 20.21 0.25
CA TRP A 307 -12.96 19.35 1.29
C TRP A 307 -13.30 17.94 0.81
N ASN A 308 -13.33 17.00 1.74
CA ASN A 308 -13.69 15.60 1.48
C ASN A 308 -14.48 15.00 2.64
N LEU A 309 -15.28 13.97 2.33
CA LEU A 309 -16.02 13.18 3.30
C LEU A 309 -16.10 11.73 2.83
N PHE A 310 -15.87 10.80 3.73
CA PHE A 310 -16.04 9.37 3.52
C PHE A 310 -16.83 8.78 4.67
N ALA A 311 -17.79 7.92 4.35
CA ALA A 311 -18.49 7.12 5.34
C ALA A 311 -18.66 5.69 4.83
N ALA A 312 -18.60 4.72 5.75
CA ALA A 312 -18.88 3.33 5.46
C ALA A 312 -19.59 2.64 6.62
N TYR A 313 -20.47 1.70 6.27
CA TYR A 313 -21.01 0.69 7.16
C TYR A 313 -20.50 -0.67 6.71
N ILE A 314 -20.01 -1.46 7.66
CA ILE A 314 -19.51 -2.82 7.44
C ILE A 314 -20.23 -3.74 8.42
N GLY A 315 -20.57 -4.95 7.97
CA GLY A 315 -20.98 -6.02 8.86
C GLY A 315 -20.39 -7.36 8.44
N SER A 316 -20.26 -8.27 9.40
CA SER A 316 -19.87 -9.65 9.13
C SER A 316 -20.64 -10.63 10.00
N TYR A 317 -21.13 -11.68 9.36
CA TYR A 317 -21.67 -12.87 10.01
C TYR A 317 -20.61 -13.97 9.96
N ASN A 318 -20.38 -14.60 11.10
CA ASN A 318 -19.42 -15.69 11.29
C ASN A 318 -20.18 -16.88 11.85
N ASP A 319 -19.99 -18.06 11.25
CA ASP A 319 -20.51 -19.33 11.77
C ASP A 319 -19.35 -20.29 12.00
N VAL A 320 -19.06 -20.54 13.27
CA VAL A 320 -18.03 -21.47 13.71
C VAL A 320 -18.73 -22.76 14.11
N HIS A 321 -18.54 -23.83 13.35
CA HIS A 321 -19.29 -25.10 13.52
C HIS A 321 -19.37 -25.62 14.97
N THR A 322 -18.35 -25.36 15.80
CA THR A 322 -18.31 -25.74 17.22
C THR A 322 -18.25 -24.54 18.18
N GLY A 323 -18.19 -23.31 17.66
CA GLY A 323 -18.06 -22.06 18.42
C GLY A 323 -19.34 -21.21 18.45
N GLY A 324 -20.37 -21.57 17.68
CA GLY A 324 -21.58 -20.78 17.53
C GLY A 324 -21.44 -19.74 16.41
N ASN A 325 -22.43 -18.87 16.30
CA ASN A 325 -22.43 -17.78 15.33
C ASN A 325 -22.43 -16.42 16.03
N PHE A 326 -21.89 -15.42 15.34
CA PHE A 326 -21.85 -14.04 15.83
C PHE A 326 -21.88 -13.06 14.66
N THR A 327 -22.50 -11.90 14.90
CA THR A 327 -22.56 -10.83 13.90
C THR A 327 -21.97 -9.54 14.45
N ASP A 328 -20.92 -9.06 13.80
CA ASP A 328 -20.28 -7.81 14.16
C ASP A 328 -20.67 -6.71 13.17
N HIS A 329 -20.78 -5.49 13.66
CA HIS A 329 -21.06 -4.30 12.87
C HIS A 329 -20.00 -3.22 13.12
N GLY A 330 -19.80 -2.36 12.12
CA GLY A 330 -18.94 -1.20 12.28
C GLY A 330 -19.30 -0.05 11.37
N PHE A 331 -19.06 1.15 11.86
CA PHE A 331 -19.22 2.37 11.10
C PHE A 331 -17.93 3.19 11.16
N VAL A 332 -17.66 3.91 10.08
CA VAL A 332 -16.61 4.92 10.02
C VAL A 332 -17.16 6.13 9.29
N VAL A 333 -16.86 7.31 9.81
CA VAL A 333 -16.99 8.59 9.09
C VAL A 333 -15.70 9.37 9.25
N GLN A 334 -15.10 9.82 8.15
CA GLN A 334 -13.93 10.68 8.15
C GLN A 334 -14.08 11.80 7.13
N GLY A 335 -13.49 12.94 7.40
CA GLY A 335 -13.48 14.05 6.47
C GLY A 335 -12.34 15.01 6.77
N GLY A 336 -11.99 15.78 5.75
CA GLY A 336 -10.90 16.74 5.79
C GLY A 336 -11.24 18.02 5.05
N ALA A 337 -10.54 19.09 5.41
CA ALA A 337 -10.63 20.38 4.76
C ALA A 337 -9.27 21.07 4.72
N TYR A 338 -8.93 21.61 3.54
CA TYR A 338 -7.75 22.45 3.35
C TYR A 338 -7.96 23.83 3.97
N LEU A 339 -7.05 24.23 4.86
CA LEU A 339 -6.98 25.60 5.37
C LEU A 339 -6.13 26.50 4.47
N THR A 340 -5.08 25.92 3.88
CA THR A 340 -4.22 26.52 2.85
C THR A 340 -3.98 25.46 1.78
N ASP A 341 -3.29 25.78 0.69
CA ASP A 341 -3.07 24.82 -0.40
C ASP A 341 -2.18 23.62 0.01
N ASP A 342 -1.39 23.78 1.08
CA ASP A 342 -0.45 22.77 1.59
C ASP A 342 -0.86 22.19 2.95
N PHE A 343 -1.91 22.70 3.60
CA PHE A 343 -2.30 22.30 4.96
C PHE A 343 -3.76 21.88 5.03
N GLU A 344 -4.00 20.63 5.42
CA GLU A 344 -5.32 20.02 5.53
C GLU A 344 -5.56 19.51 6.95
N LEU A 345 -6.66 19.93 7.57
CA LEU A 345 -7.14 19.33 8.82
C LEU A 345 -8.08 18.17 8.50
N PHE A 346 -8.11 17.16 9.37
CA PHE A 346 -9.06 16.06 9.26
C PHE A 346 -9.55 15.57 10.62
N GLY A 347 -10.71 14.93 10.59
CA GLY A 347 -11.30 14.21 11.69
C GLY A 347 -11.88 12.87 11.23
N ARG A 348 -11.95 11.91 12.13
CA ARG A 348 -12.59 10.62 11.93
C ARG A 348 -13.24 10.15 13.22
N TYR A 349 -14.38 9.51 13.09
CA TYR A 349 -15.04 8.76 14.14
C TYR A 349 -15.29 7.34 13.66
N ASP A 350 -14.97 6.38 14.51
CA ASP A 350 -15.13 4.95 14.29
C ASP A 350 -15.98 4.38 15.43
N ILE A 351 -16.90 3.49 15.11
CA ILE A 351 -17.61 2.65 16.10
C ILE A 351 -17.61 1.20 15.63
N LEU A 352 -17.24 0.32 16.54
CA LEU A 352 -17.38 -1.13 16.41
C LEU A 352 -18.45 -1.60 17.38
N ILE A 353 -19.31 -2.49 16.92
CA ILE A 353 -20.40 -3.10 17.66
C ILE A 353 -20.22 -4.60 17.49
N PRO A 354 -19.36 -5.23 18.29
CA PRO A 354 -19.21 -6.69 18.30
C PRO A 354 -20.50 -7.35 18.81
N ASP A 355 -20.70 -8.62 18.46
CA ASP A 355 -21.76 -9.42 19.08
C ASP A 355 -21.49 -9.61 20.58
N ASP A 356 -22.52 -9.59 21.43
CA ASP A 356 -22.39 -9.78 22.88
C ASP A 356 -21.67 -11.09 23.26
N ASN A 357 -21.73 -12.12 22.40
CA ASN A 357 -21.00 -13.37 22.63
C ASN A 357 -19.49 -13.25 22.40
N THR A 358 -19.03 -12.18 21.77
CA THR A 358 -17.62 -11.88 21.51
C THR A 358 -17.07 -10.79 22.43
N PHE A 359 -17.79 -9.69 22.56
CA PHE A 359 -17.44 -8.56 23.41
C PHE A 359 -18.71 -7.79 23.78
N ASN A 360 -18.89 -7.49 25.07
CA ASN A 360 -20.16 -6.94 25.57
C ASN A 360 -20.34 -5.44 25.30
N ASP A 361 -19.28 -4.73 24.93
CA ASP A 361 -19.29 -3.28 24.80
C ASP A 361 -18.95 -2.81 23.38
N ASN A 362 -19.54 -1.68 22.99
CA ASN A 362 -19.17 -1.02 21.76
C ASN A 362 -17.81 -0.34 21.93
N ILE A 363 -17.05 -0.24 20.84
CA ILE A 363 -15.77 0.45 20.85
C ILE A 363 -15.81 1.66 19.96
N ASN A 364 -15.66 2.82 20.57
CA ASN A 364 -15.69 4.12 19.94
C ASN A 364 -14.29 4.70 19.89
N SER A 365 -13.90 5.25 18.74
CA SER A 365 -12.68 6.03 18.65
C SER A 365 -12.83 7.31 17.87
N ILE A 366 -12.15 8.34 18.33
CA ILE A 366 -12.07 9.65 17.68
C ILE A 366 -10.63 9.84 17.22
N THR A 367 -10.44 10.19 15.95
CA THR A 367 -9.15 10.60 15.41
C THR A 367 -9.23 12.04 14.93
N ALA A 368 -8.25 12.87 15.28
CA ALA A 368 -8.13 14.22 14.74
C ALA A 368 -6.67 14.52 14.42
N GLY A 369 -6.43 15.24 13.33
CA GLY A 369 -5.07 15.50 12.89
C GLY A 369 -4.96 16.48 11.73
N PHE A 370 -3.75 16.56 11.19
CA PHE A 370 -3.46 17.38 10.04
C PHE A 370 -2.45 16.72 9.09
N ASN A 371 -2.54 17.08 7.82
CA ASN A 371 -1.53 16.85 6.80
C ASN A 371 -0.87 18.18 6.42
N TYR A 372 0.46 18.16 6.31
CA TYR A 372 1.24 19.20 5.67
C TYR A 372 1.95 18.63 4.44
N TYR A 373 1.56 19.09 3.26
CA TYR A 373 2.01 18.59 1.96
C TYR A 373 3.20 19.41 1.48
N LEU A 374 4.37 18.79 1.37
CA LEU A 374 5.55 19.45 0.78
C LEU A 374 5.52 19.32 -0.75
N HIS A 375 5.14 18.13 -1.23
CA HIS A 375 5.00 17.81 -2.65
C HIS A 375 3.82 16.84 -2.86
N GLY A 376 2.62 17.27 -2.45
CA GLY A 376 1.44 16.40 -2.42
C GLY A 376 1.73 15.11 -1.64
N HIS A 377 1.22 13.98 -2.12
CA HIS A 377 1.48 12.69 -1.47
C HIS A 377 2.93 12.19 -1.57
N ALA A 378 3.76 12.75 -2.46
CA ALA A 378 5.14 12.30 -2.66
C ALA A 378 6.01 12.61 -1.44
N ALA A 379 5.81 13.77 -0.81
CA ALA A 379 6.45 14.14 0.44
C ALA A 379 5.45 14.86 1.33
N LYS A 380 5.07 14.25 2.46
CA LYS A 380 4.13 14.84 3.40
C LYS A 380 4.45 14.50 4.85
N PHE A 381 4.11 15.43 5.73
CA PHE A 381 4.06 15.23 7.17
C PHE A 381 2.60 15.07 7.60
N THR A 382 2.33 14.09 8.45
CA THR A 382 1.01 13.88 9.04
C THR A 382 1.16 13.73 10.54
N MET A 383 0.32 14.41 11.30
CA MET A 383 0.19 14.18 12.74
C MET A 383 -1.28 13.93 13.07
N ASP A 384 -1.55 12.95 13.92
CA ASP A 384 -2.87 12.76 14.49
C ASP A 384 -2.83 12.28 15.94
N VAL A 385 -3.97 12.44 16.59
CA VAL A 385 -4.32 11.86 17.88
C VAL A 385 -5.47 10.91 17.66
N VAL A 386 -5.34 9.68 18.14
CA VAL A 386 -6.41 8.69 18.23
C VAL A 386 -6.77 8.56 19.70
N TRP A 387 -8.05 8.69 20.05
CA TRP A 387 -8.56 8.45 21.39
C TRP A 387 -9.62 7.36 21.29
N VAL A 388 -9.35 6.22 21.90
CA VAL A 388 -10.32 5.14 22.09
C VAL A 388 -10.97 5.34 23.45
N LEU A 389 -12.29 5.45 23.44
CA LEU A 389 -13.06 5.81 24.62
C LEU A 389 -13.28 4.61 25.53
N ASP A 390 -13.48 3.44 24.94
CA ASP A 390 -13.87 2.22 25.63
C ASP A 390 -12.67 1.28 25.87
N GLU A 391 -12.85 0.27 26.71
CA GLU A 391 -11.87 -0.80 26.86
C GLU A 391 -11.71 -1.61 25.57
N THR A 392 -10.50 -2.13 25.36
CA THR A 392 -10.12 -2.74 24.07
C THR A 392 -9.48 -4.11 24.24
N VAL A 393 -9.52 -4.65 25.45
CA VAL A 393 -8.99 -5.97 25.81
C VAL A 393 -10.15 -6.90 26.13
N ALA A 394 -10.32 -7.94 25.32
CA ALA A 394 -11.19 -9.06 25.65
C ALA A 394 -10.45 -10.01 26.61
N VAL A 395 -11.15 -10.48 27.64
CA VAL A 395 -10.65 -11.51 28.57
C VAL A 395 -11.39 -12.81 28.30
N ASP A 396 -10.66 -13.85 27.94
CA ASP A 396 -11.21 -15.20 27.81
C ASP A 396 -11.72 -15.66 29.19
N PRO A 397 -13.03 -15.95 29.33
CA PRO A 397 -13.62 -16.29 30.62
C PRO A 397 -13.22 -17.68 31.15
N ILE A 398 -12.66 -18.55 30.30
CA ILE A 398 -12.25 -19.93 30.64
C ILE A 398 -10.76 -19.97 30.95
N THR A 399 -9.92 -19.32 30.13
CA THR A 399 -8.46 -19.36 30.26
C THR A 399 -7.90 -18.16 31.03
N GLY A 400 -8.68 -17.09 31.19
CA GLY A 400 -8.22 -15.82 31.77
C GLY A 400 -7.24 -15.06 30.86
N ALA A 401 -7.04 -15.51 29.62
CA ALA A 401 -6.14 -14.88 28.67
C ALA A 401 -6.74 -13.57 28.16
N SER A 402 -5.98 -12.49 28.23
CA SER A 402 -6.35 -11.19 27.67
C SER A 402 -5.82 -11.05 26.25
N SER A 403 -6.66 -10.57 25.33
CA SER A 403 -6.28 -10.24 23.95
C SER A 403 -6.92 -8.93 23.53
N ALA A 404 -6.10 -8.01 23.01
CA ALA A 404 -6.62 -6.78 22.43
C ALA A 404 -7.47 -7.09 21.17
N ILE A 405 -8.65 -6.48 21.07
CA ILE A 405 -9.65 -6.74 20.02
C ILE A 405 -9.14 -6.45 18.61
N PHE A 406 -8.14 -5.57 18.49
CA PHE A 406 -7.56 -5.21 17.20
C PHE A 406 -6.45 -6.15 16.72
N GLY A 407 -6.11 -7.22 17.46
CA GLY A 407 -5.01 -8.14 17.13
C GLY A 407 -3.68 -7.41 16.90
N ASN A 408 -2.70 -8.01 16.20
CA ASN A 408 -1.35 -7.44 16.01
C ASN A 408 -1.28 -6.21 15.05
N GLN A 409 -2.30 -5.36 15.03
CA GLN A 409 -2.41 -4.16 14.19
C GLN A 409 -1.61 -2.99 14.77
N ARG A 410 -0.28 -3.16 14.85
CA ARG A 410 0.67 -2.13 15.32
C ARG A 410 0.67 -0.82 14.53
N GLY A 411 -0.11 -0.76 13.44
CA GLY A 411 -0.27 0.46 12.66
C GLY A 411 -1.12 1.51 13.35
N LEU A 412 -2.04 1.11 14.22
CA LEU A 412 -2.85 2.09 14.96
C LEU A 412 -2.06 2.75 16.09
N GLY A 413 -1.02 2.08 16.60
CA GLY A 413 -0.27 2.51 17.78
C GLY A 413 -0.99 2.24 19.10
N LEU A 414 -2.18 1.62 19.04
CA LEU A 414 -2.89 1.06 20.18
C LEU A 414 -2.20 -0.23 20.62
N LEU A 415 -2.07 -0.38 21.94
CA LEU A 415 -1.53 -1.53 22.63
C LEU A 415 -2.63 -2.41 23.23
N GLY A 416 -3.83 -1.84 23.43
CA GLY A 416 -4.91 -2.49 24.14
C GLY A 416 -4.90 -2.07 25.61
N SER A 417 -6.03 -1.60 26.11
CA SER A 417 -6.24 -1.20 27.49
C SER A 417 -7.38 -2.02 28.10
N SER A 418 -7.18 -2.51 29.32
CA SER A 418 -8.24 -3.11 30.16
C SER A 418 -9.06 -2.05 30.90
N GLU A 419 -8.77 -0.78 30.65
CA GLU A 419 -9.52 0.37 31.15
C GLU A 419 -9.91 1.25 29.96
N GLU A 420 -10.89 2.13 30.19
CA GLU A 420 -11.27 3.18 29.24
C GLU A 420 -10.10 4.14 28.94
N ASN A 421 -10.23 4.94 27.88
CA ASN A 421 -9.33 6.05 27.52
C ASN A 421 -7.89 5.65 27.15
N GLU A 422 -7.72 4.95 26.03
CA GLU A 422 -6.40 4.81 25.39
C GLU A 422 -6.19 5.95 24.37
N VAL A 423 -5.11 6.71 24.52
CA VAL A 423 -4.76 7.84 23.63
C VAL A 423 -3.43 7.59 22.94
N VAL A 424 -3.41 7.75 21.62
CA VAL A 424 -2.20 7.61 20.80
C VAL A 424 -1.97 8.86 19.99
N VAL A 425 -0.81 9.49 20.19
CA VAL A 425 -0.32 10.56 19.32
C VAL A 425 0.68 9.97 18.34
N ARG A 426 0.48 10.24 17.04
CA ARG A 426 1.35 9.74 15.97
C ARG A 426 1.82 10.89 15.11
N THR A 427 3.10 10.87 14.78
CA THR A 427 3.68 11.77 13.76
C THR A 427 4.37 10.92 12.71
N GLN A 428 4.07 11.17 11.44
CA GLN A 428 4.59 10.42 10.31
C GLN A 428 5.17 11.34 9.25
N PHE A 429 6.36 11.01 8.76
CA PHE A 429 6.85 11.52 7.50
C PHE A 429 6.72 10.43 6.43
N GLN A 430 6.18 10.79 5.28
CA GLN A 430 6.06 9.92 4.11
C GLN A 430 6.93 10.45 2.99
N LEU A 431 7.67 9.54 2.35
CA LEU A 431 8.36 9.77 1.08
C LEU A 431 8.00 8.68 0.07
N LEU A 432 7.60 9.09 -1.12
CA LEU A 432 7.41 8.22 -2.29
C LEU A 432 8.50 8.54 -3.31
N PHE A 433 8.95 7.52 -4.03
CA PHE A 433 9.96 7.63 -5.08
C PHE A 433 9.71 6.64 -6.20
#